data_AF-A0A1P8YDU0-F1
#
_entry.id   AF-A0A1P8YDU0-F1
#
_cell.length_a   1.000
_cell.length_b   1.000
_cell.length_c   1.000
_cell.angle_alpha   90.00
_cell.angle_beta   90.00
_cell.angle_gamma   90.00
#
_symmetry.space_group_name_H-M   'P 1'
#
loop_
_entity.id
_entity.type
_entity.pdbx_description
1 polymer ?
#
loop_
_entity_poly.entity_id
_entity_poly.type
_entity_poly.pdbx_seq_one_letter_code
_entity_poly.pdbx_strand_id
1 'polypeptide(L)'
;MRGEGAILVDGNGDSVTAGVHPMGDLAPRDVVSRAIADRIRRLGTDHVYLDARRLSGFAERFPTVTASCLAAGIDPAHQLIPVAPAAHYACGGVVTDVHGRTEVPGLYAAGEVARTGLHGANRLASNSLLEGLVVGERAGIAAVERSRMAVEVGSADLRSRPHVARDRVQALMTAHASVVRDGAGLSTAAQELAGSAELVPADATGLEDAALSVTAAALVLAARARTESRGCHTRSDFPEASESLRHGIEVRLGSDGELELPELVTAPN
;
A
#
# COMPACT_ATOMS: atom_id res chain seq x y z
N MET A 1 14.52 -5.19 -15.29
CA MET A 1 14.93 -4.01 -16.07
C MET A 1 16.08 -3.25 -15.43
N ARG A 2 15.93 -2.56 -14.29
CA ARG A 2 17.08 -1.89 -13.62
C ARG A 2 18.25 -2.82 -13.33
N GLY A 3 17.96 -4.01 -12.78
CA GLY A 3 18.94 -5.08 -12.57
C GLY A 3 19.65 -5.58 -13.83
N GLU A 4 19.16 -5.22 -15.01
CA GLU A 4 19.74 -5.58 -16.31
C GLU A 4 20.44 -4.41 -17.00
N GLY A 5 20.56 -3.26 -16.34
CA GLY A 5 21.27 -2.08 -16.84
C GLY A 5 20.40 -0.93 -17.32
N ALA A 6 19.07 -1.01 -17.21
CA ALA A 6 18.21 0.15 -17.45
C ALA A 6 18.39 1.21 -16.35
N ILE A 7 18.39 2.48 -16.72
CA ILE A 7 18.62 3.61 -15.81
C ILE A 7 17.38 4.51 -15.71
N LEU A 8 17.24 5.23 -14.59
CA LEU A 8 16.17 6.22 -14.42
C LEU A 8 16.69 7.64 -14.72
N VAL A 9 15.99 8.33 -15.61
CA VAL A 9 16.27 9.72 -16.00
C VAL A 9 15.02 10.58 -15.92
N ASP A 10 15.17 11.89 -15.69
CA ASP A 10 14.06 12.83 -15.78
C ASP A 10 13.84 13.32 -17.23
N GLY A 11 12.94 14.29 -17.41
CA GLY A 11 12.61 14.85 -18.74
C GLY A 11 13.77 15.58 -19.42
N ASN A 12 14.82 15.96 -18.68
CA ASN A 12 16.03 16.56 -19.23
C ASN A 12 17.12 15.52 -19.55
N GLY A 13 16.89 14.25 -19.19
CA GLY A 13 17.87 13.17 -19.32
C GLY A 13 18.80 13.04 -18.12
N ASP A 14 18.59 13.80 -17.03
CA ASP A 14 19.42 13.73 -15.84
C ASP A 14 19.06 12.53 -14.97
N SER A 15 20.07 11.86 -14.39
CA SER A 15 19.84 10.69 -13.55
C SER A 15 18.98 11.03 -12.31
N VAL A 16 17.93 10.24 -12.09
CA VAL A 16 17.02 10.38 -10.94
C VAL A 16 17.73 10.02 -9.63
N THR A 17 18.60 9.00 -9.66
CA THR A 17 19.23 8.43 -8.46
C THR A 17 20.63 8.98 -8.15
N ALA A 18 21.14 9.90 -8.97
CA ALA A 18 22.46 10.52 -8.74
C ALA A 18 22.53 11.18 -7.36
N GLY A 19 23.56 10.86 -6.58
CA GLY A 19 23.76 11.39 -5.23
C GLY A 19 22.81 10.84 -4.16
N VAL A 20 21.88 9.94 -4.50
CA VAL A 20 20.90 9.38 -3.53
C VAL A 20 21.47 8.18 -2.79
N HIS A 21 22.08 7.23 -3.51
CA HIS A 21 22.60 6.00 -2.93
C HIS A 21 23.79 5.48 -3.76
N PRO A 22 24.84 4.89 -3.15
CA PRO A 22 26.01 4.41 -3.89
C PRO A 22 25.71 3.39 -4.99
N MET A 23 24.63 2.61 -4.83
CA MET A 23 24.16 1.64 -5.83
C MET A 23 23.36 2.26 -6.99
N GLY A 24 23.06 3.56 -6.97
CA GLY A 24 22.28 4.24 -8.00
C GLY A 24 20.94 3.56 -8.29
N ASP A 25 20.67 3.27 -9.57
CA ASP A 25 19.48 2.56 -10.04
C ASP A 25 19.34 1.12 -9.50
N LEU A 26 20.38 0.55 -8.87
CA LEU A 26 20.32 -0.77 -8.23
C LEU A 26 20.01 -0.71 -6.73
N ALA A 27 19.82 0.48 -6.17
CA ALA A 27 19.46 0.64 -4.77
C ALA A 27 18.12 -0.07 -4.41
N PRO A 28 17.87 -0.33 -3.11
CA PRO A 28 16.60 -0.89 -2.64
C PRO A 28 15.37 -0.16 -3.19
N ARG A 29 14.27 -0.89 -3.39
CA ARG A 29 13.07 -0.38 -4.08
C ARG A 29 12.47 0.84 -3.38
N ASP A 30 12.49 0.89 -2.05
CA ASP A 30 11.99 2.01 -1.27
C ASP A 30 12.87 3.26 -1.48
N VAL A 31 14.19 3.11 -1.51
CA VAL A 31 15.14 4.22 -1.80
C VAL A 31 14.89 4.79 -3.20
N VAL A 32 14.81 3.93 -4.21
CA VAL A 32 14.57 4.36 -5.60
C VAL A 32 13.19 4.99 -5.75
N SER A 33 12.16 4.44 -5.11
CA SER A 33 10.79 5.00 -5.18
C SER A 33 10.73 6.39 -4.54
N ARG A 34 11.42 6.62 -3.41
CA ARG A 34 11.55 7.96 -2.81
C ARG A 34 12.29 8.93 -3.74
N ALA A 35 13.39 8.49 -4.36
CA ALA A 35 14.14 9.32 -5.31
C ALA A 35 13.28 9.77 -6.50
N ILE A 36 12.47 8.85 -7.05
CA ILE A 36 11.52 9.17 -8.12
C ILE A 36 10.48 10.17 -7.62
N ALA A 37 9.82 9.90 -6.49
CA ALA A 37 8.80 10.79 -5.94
C ALA A 37 9.35 12.21 -5.66
N ASP A 38 10.57 12.31 -5.14
CA ASP A 38 11.24 13.57 -4.90
C ASP A 38 11.58 14.31 -6.19
N ARG A 39 12.01 13.60 -7.23
CA ARG A 39 12.29 14.19 -8.55
C ARG A 39 11.02 14.72 -9.20
N ILE A 40 9.95 13.91 -9.21
CA ILE A 40 8.60 14.26 -9.70
C ILE A 40 8.14 15.56 -9.02
N ARG A 41 8.19 15.62 -7.68
CA ARG A 41 7.80 16.79 -6.90
C ARG A 41 8.62 18.04 -7.21
N ARG A 42 9.96 17.91 -7.26
CA ARG A 42 10.85 19.06 -7.54
C ARG A 42 10.65 19.64 -8.93
N LEU A 43 10.33 18.81 -9.91
CA LEU A 43 10.16 19.23 -11.30
C LEU A 43 8.71 19.58 -11.65
N GLY A 44 7.74 19.26 -10.80
CA GLY A 44 6.32 19.48 -11.09
C GLY A 44 5.83 18.67 -12.29
N THR A 45 6.33 17.44 -12.44
CA THR A 45 5.94 16.49 -13.49
C THR A 45 5.18 15.32 -12.87
N ASP A 46 4.51 14.49 -13.69
CA ASP A 46 3.75 13.32 -13.21
C ASP A 46 4.57 12.02 -13.24
N HIS A 47 5.69 12.01 -13.98
CA HIS A 47 6.52 10.83 -14.17
C HIS A 47 8.00 11.18 -14.40
N VAL A 48 8.83 10.16 -14.27
CA VAL A 48 10.21 10.13 -14.80
C VAL A 48 10.28 9.06 -15.90
N TYR A 49 11.46 8.80 -16.43
CA TYR A 49 11.65 7.84 -17.49
C TYR A 49 12.60 6.71 -17.08
N LEU A 50 12.28 5.50 -17.52
CA LEU A 50 13.19 4.37 -17.56
C LEU A 50 13.82 4.31 -18.96
N ASP A 51 15.14 4.46 -19.03
CA ASP A 51 15.92 4.31 -20.26
C ASP A 51 16.42 2.87 -20.38
N ALA A 52 15.78 2.10 -21.26
CA ALA A 52 16.16 0.73 -21.58
C ALA A 52 16.84 0.60 -22.96
N ARG A 53 17.09 1.71 -23.66
CA ARG A 53 17.57 1.70 -25.07
C ARG A 53 18.95 1.08 -25.24
N ARG A 54 19.74 1.02 -24.16
CA ARG A 54 21.06 0.38 -24.13
C ARG A 54 21.00 -1.14 -23.94
N LEU A 55 19.82 -1.70 -23.71
CA LEU A 55 19.64 -3.14 -23.51
C LEU A 55 19.44 -3.82 -24.87
N SER A 56 20.42 -4.63 -25.28
CA SER A 56 20.28 -5.49 -26.44
C SER A 56 19.23 -6.57 -26.19
N GLY A 57 18.43 -6.86 -27.22
CA GLY A 57 17.41 -7.91 -27.16
C GLY A 57 16.30 -7.65 -26.13
N PHE A 58 15.89 -6.38 -25.98
CA PHE A 58 14.88 -6.00 -24.98
C PHE A 58 13.55 -6.74 -25.21
N ALA A 59 13.14 -6.90 -26.46
CA ALA A 59 11.92 -7.59 -26.85
C ALA A 59 11.91 -9.06 -26.42
N GLU A 60 13.02 -9.77 -26.61
CA GLU A 60 13.17 -11.18 -26.25
C GLU A 60 13.25 -11.37 -24.73
N ARG A 61 13.91 -10.45 -24.02
CA ARG A 61 14.13 -10.55 -22.57
C ARG A 61 12.94 -10.09 -21.74
N PHE A 62 12.16 -9.13 -22.25
CA PHE A 62 11.00 -8.56 -21.56
C PHE A 62 9.76 -8.52 -22.48
N PRO A 63 9.29 -9.65 -23.01
CA PRO A 63 8.24 -9.69 -24.03
C PRO A 63 6.94 -9.05 -23.55
N THR A 64 6.55 -9.27 -22.30
CA THR A 64 5.35 -8.66 -21.70
C THR A 64 5.47 -7.14 -21.60
N VAL A 65 6.63 -6.63 -21.19
CA VAL A 65 6.85 -5.18 -21.09
C VAL A 65 6.85 -4.53 -22.47
N THR A 66 7.53 -5.16 -23.44
CA THR A 66 7.57 -4.71 -24.83
C THR A 66 6.17 -4.65 -25.43
N ALA A 67 5.36 -5.69 -25.26
CA ALA A 67 3.97 -5.70 -25.73
C ALA A 67 3.15 -4.54 -25.13
N SER A 68 3.25 -4.32 -23.81
CA SER A 68 2.55 -3.21 -23.15
C SER A 68 3.02 -1.83 -23.63
N CYS A 69 4.33 -1.65 -23.84
CA CYS A 69 4.86 -0.38 -24.34
C CYS A 69 4.39 -0.11 -25.77
N LEU A 70 4.48 -1.10 -26.66
CA LEU A 70 4.04 -0.97 -28.06
C LEU A 70 2.54 -0.69 -28.16
N ALA A 71 1.71 -1.32 -27.31
CA ALA A 71 0.29 -1.03 -27.22
C ALA A 71 0.00 0.42 -26.79
N ALA A 72 0.90 1.03 -26.01
CA ALA A 72 0.87 2.44 -25.62
C ALA A 72 1.58 3.38 -26.62
N GLY A 73 2.04 2.87 -27.78
CA GLY A 73 2.74 3.67 -28.80
C GLY A 73 4.19 4.01 -28.45
N ILE A 74 4.83 3.22 -27.58
CA ILE A 74 6.20 3.42 -27.10
C ILE A 74 7.04 2.21 -27.51
N ASP A 75 8.12 2.44 -28.25
CA ASP A 75 9.13 1.44 -28.56
C ASP A 75 10.30 1.51 -27.56
N PRO A 76 10.43 0.58 -26.60
CA PRO A 76 11.49 0.59 -25.58
C PRO A 76 12.92 0.53 -26.13
N ALA A 77 13.10 0.05 -27.37
CA ALA A 77 14.42 -0.01 -28.00
C ALA A 77 14.91 1.38 -28.43
N HIS A 78 13.99 2.31 -28.68
CA HIS A 78 14.30 3.62 -29.25
C HIS A 78 13.80 4.80 -28.41
N GLN A 79 12.81 4.58 -27.55
CA GLN A 79 12.13 5.60 -26.76
C GLN A 79 12.28 5.34 -25.26
N LEU A 80 12.18 6.42 -24.50
CA LEU A 80 12.12 6.38 -23.05
C LEU A 80 10.75 5.89 -22.58
N ILE A 81 10.71 5.05 -21.53
CA ILE A 81 9.47 4.52 -20.98
C ILE A 81 9.05 5.40 -19.79
N PRO A 82 7.89 6.08 -19.82
CA PRO A 82 7.40 6.87 -18.69
C PRO A 82 7.05 5.94 -17.53
N VAL A 83 7.55 6.25 -16.33
CA VAL A 83 7.33 5.48 -15.11
C VAL A 83 7.10 6.39 -13.91
N ALA A 84 6.24 5.95 -13.01
CA ALA A 84 5.99 6.56 -11.71
C ALA A 84 5.85 5.46 -10.65
N PRO A 85 6.08 5.76 -9.35
CA PRO A 85 5.78 4.83 -8.28
C PRO A 85 4.27 4.56 -8.23
N ALA A 86 3.90 3.31 -7.99
CA ALA A 86 2.51 2.89 -7.85
C ALA A 86 2.34 2.04 -6.58
N ALA A 87 1.16 2.09 -5.98
CA ALA A 87 0.78 1.15 -4.93
C ALA A 87 0.82 -0.28 -5.49
N HIS A 88 1.47 -1.18 -4.76
CA HIS A 88 1.77 -2.52 -5.27
C HIS A 88 1.44 -3.66 -4.30
N TYR A 89 1.58 -3.43 -3.00
CA TYR A 89 1.38 -4.46 -1.98
C TYR A 89 0.96 -3.86 -0.65
N ALA A 90 0.00 -4.49 0.03
CA ALA A 90 -0.37 -4.16 1.41
C ALA A 90 0.44 -5.00 2.42
N CYS A 91 1.36 -4.38 3.14
CA CYS A 91 2.07 -5.04 4.25
C CYS A 91 1.23 -5.12 5.54
N GLY A 92 0.21 -4.25 5.65
CA GLY A 92 -0.78 -4.29 6.73
C GLY A 92 -1.91 -5.25 6.38
N GLY A 93 -3.03 -5.16 7.11
CA GLY A 93 -4.19 -6.02 6.90
C GLY A 93 -4.86 -6.39 8.21
N VAL A 94 -5.77 -7.37 8.13
CA VAL A 94 -6.45 -7.94 9.29
C VAL A 94 -5.42 -8.64 10.18
N VAL A 95 -5.35 -8.28 11.46
CA VAL A 95 -4.41 -8.90 12.41
C VAL A 95 -4.75 -10.39 12.56
N THR A 96 -3.73 -11.25 12.38
CA THR A 96 -3.86 -12.69 12.60
C THR A 96 -2.70 -13.26 13.39
N ASP A 97 -2.94 -14.42 14.00
CA ASP A 97 -1.85 -15.30 14.41
C ASP A 97 -1.15 -15.95 13.18
N VAL A 98 -0.12 -16.77 13.43
CA VAL A 98 0.64 -17.48 12.39
C VAL A 98 -0.13 -18.62 11.71
N HIS A 99 -1.38 -18.87 12.11
CA HIS A 99 -2.33 -19.82 11.54
C HIS A 99 -3.50 -19.12 10.84
N GLY A 100 -3.45 -17.78 10.70
CA GLY A 100 -4.49 -17.00 10.05
C GLY A 100 -5.74 -16.79 10.90
N ARG A 101 -5.74 -17.11 12.20
CA ARG A 101 -6.88 -16.84 13.10
C ARG A 101 -6.90 -15.35 13.43
N THR A 102 -8.06 -14.72 13.26
CA THR A 102 -8.31 -13.35 13.74
C THR A 102 -8.74 -13.36 15.21
N GLU A 103 -8.93 -12.19 15.81
CA GLU A 103 -9.55 -12.08 17.15
C GLU A 103 -11.05 -12.45 17.16
N VAL A 104 -11.70 -12.46 15.99
CA VAL A 104 -13.09 -12.87 15.85
C VAL A 104 -13.14 -14.40 15.66
N PRO A 105 -13.70 -15.17 16.63
CA PRO A 105 -13.72 -16.62 16.53
C PRO A 105 -14.45 -17.09 15.27
N GLY A 106 -13.79 -17.96 14.49
CA GLY A 106 -14.35 -18.49 13.25
C GLY A 106 -14.05 -17.65 12.00
N LEU A 107 -13.50 -16.44 12.16
CA LEU A 107 -13.00 -15.63 11.05
C LEU A 107 -11.48 -15.82 10.89
N TYR A 108 -11.07 -16.11 9.66
CA TYR A 108 -9.68 -16.32 9.28
C TYR A 108 -9.29 -15.36 8.16
N ALA A 109 -8.01 -15.00 8.11
CA ALA A 109 -7.42 -14.21 7.04
C ALA A 109 -6.04 -14.76 6.69
N ALA A 110 -5.71 -14.84 5.40
CA ALA A 110 -4.44 -15.35 4.91
C ALA A 110 -4.01 -14.64 3.61
N GLY A 111 -2.70 -14.54 3.40
CA GLY A 111 -2.13 -13.79 2.28
C GLY A 111 -2.20 -12.28 2.49
N GLU A 112 -2.28 -11.52 1.40
CA GLU A 112 -2.15 -10.05 1.41
C GLU A 112 -3.24 -9.31 2.22
N VAL A 113 -4.39 -9.94 2.47
CA VAL A 113 -5.44 -9.35 3.32
C VAL A 113 -5.06 -9.39 4.82
N ALA A 114 -4.08 -10.21 5.20
CA ALA A 114 -3.71 -10.44 6.59
C ALA A 114 -2.42 -9.72 6.99
N ARG A 115 -2.35 -9.31 8.26
CA ARG A 115 -1.14 -8.86 8.95
C ARG A 115 -0.69 -9.97 9.91
N THR A 116 0.13 -10.88 9.40
CA THR A 116 0.73 -11.99 10.17
C THR A 116 1.98 -11.56 10.97
N GLY A 117 2.53 -10.38 10.65
CA GLY A 117 3.80 -9.88 11.15
C GLY A 117 5.02 -10.17 10.26
N LEU A 118 4.90 -11.06 9.27
CA LEU A 118 6.01 -11.47 8.40
C LEU A 118 6.71 -10.31 7.67
N HIS A 119 5.92 -9.37 7.13
CA HIS A 119 6.45 -8.29 6.28
C HIS A 119 6.88 -7.04 7.06
N GLY A 120 6.54 -6.93 8.34
CA GLY A 120 6.81 -5.74 9.15
C GLY A 120 6.45 -4.44 8.41
N ALA A 121 7.42 -3.52 8.31
CA ALA A 121 7.25 -2.24 7.63
C ALA A 121 7.64 -2.25 6.14
N ASN A 122 8.17 -3.36 5.60
CA ASN A 122 8.57 -3.48 4.19
C ASN A 122 8.67 -4.95 3.76
N ARG A 123 7.84 -5.36 2.81
CA ARG A 123 7.82 -6.73 2.28
C ARG A 123 9.06 -7.00 1.41
N LEU A 124 9.76 -8.09 1.69
CA LEU A 124 10.81 -8.61 0.82
C LEU A 124 10.21 -9.23 -0.46
N ALA A 125 10.90 -9.06 -1.58
CA ALA A 125 10.48 -9.61 -2.86
C ALA A 125 10.29 -11.14 -2.77
N SER A 126 9.28 -11.64 -3.49
CA SER A 126 8.91 -13.07 -3.57
C SER A 126 8.27 -13.70 -2.31
N ASN A 127 8.21 -13.00 -1.18
CA ASN A 127 7.61 -13.57 0.04
C ASN A 127 6.07 -13.56 0.07
N SER A 128 5.40 -12.70 -0.71
CA SER A 128 3.93 -12.55 -0.63
C SER A 128 3.14 -13.80 -1.05
N LEU A 129 3.53 -14.43 -2.16
CA LEU A 129 2.88 -15.67 -2.62
C LEU A 129 3.16 -16.84 -1.66
N LEU A 130 4.38 -16.88 -1.11
CA LEU A 130 4.78 -17.89 -0.14
C LEU A 130 3.98 -17.76 1.16
N GLU A 131 3.76 -16.54 1.64
CA GLU A 131 2.90 -16.29 2.81
C GLU A 131 1.48 -16.78 2.55
N GLY A 132 0.90 -16.45 1.39
CA GLY A 132 -0.43 -16.92 0.99
C GLY A 132 -0.53 -18.44 1.02
N LEU A 133 0.45 -19.16 0.47
CA LEU A 133 0.51 -20.62 0.49
C LEU A 133 0.59 -21.17 1.92
N VAL A 134 1.57 -20.72 2.70
CA VAL A 134 1.85 -21.26 4.04
C VAL A 134 0.73 -20.95 5.02
N VAL A 135 0.27 -19.71 5.06
CA VAL A 135 -0.78 -19.29 6.00
C VAL A 135 -2.15 -19.78 5.53
N GLY A 136 -2.38 -19.86 4.22
CA GLY A 136 -3.61 -20.44 3.66
C GLY A 136 -3.78 -21.91 4.03
N GLU A 137 -2.72 -22.73 3.92
CA GLU A 137 -2.75 -24.12 4.37
C GLU A 137 -3.06 -24.23 5.87
N ARG A 138 -2.37 -23.43 6.70
CA ARG A 138 -2.59 -23.42 8.15
C ARG A 138 -3.99 -22.96 8.53
N ALA A 139 -4.52 -21.94 7.86
CA ALA A 139 -5.88 -21.45 8.07
C ALA A 139 -6.90 -22.51 7.69
N GLY A 140 -6.68 -23.25 6.59
CA GLY A 140 -7.52 -24.37 6.20
C GLY A 140 -7.55 -25.48 7.27
N ILE A 141 -6.39 -25.90 7.77
CA ILE A 141 -6.30 -26.87 8.87
C ILE A 141 -7.00 -26.36 10.14
N ALA A 142 -6.76 -25.10 10.49
CA ALA A 142 -7.36 -24.47 11.66
C ALA A 142 -8.88 -24.30 11.53
N ALA A 143 -9.41 -24.10 10.32
CA ALA A 143 -10.85 -24.03 10.07
C ALA A 143 -11.54 -25.39 10.25
N VAL A 144 -10.84 -26.50 9.94
CA VAL A 144 -11.37 -27.86 10.14
C VAL A 144 -11.67 -28.16 11.62
N GLU A 145 -10.94 -27.56 12.56
CA GLU A 145 -11.23 -27.67 14.01
C GLU A 145 -12.66 -27.25 14.35
N ARG A 146 -13.24 -26.35 13.55
CA ARG A 146 -14.61 -25.83 13.72
C ARG A 146 -15.63 -26.43 12.75
N SER A 147 -15.23 -27.37 11.90
CA SER A 147 -16.09 -27.96 10.85
C SER A 147 -17.35 -28.67 11.36
N ARG A 148 -17.35 -29.09 12.64
CA ARG A 148 -18.49 -29.78 13.28
C ARG A 148 -19.33 -28.87 14.17
N MET A 149 -19.00 -27.59 14.26
CA MET A 149 -19.80 -26.64 15.04
C MET A 149 -21.12 -26.40 14.30
N ALA A 150 -22.24 -26.59 15.00
CA ALA A 150 -23.53 -26.16 14.50
C ALA A 150 -23.52 -24.63 14.41
N VAL A 151 -23.93 -24.09 13.25
CA VAL A 151 -24.01 -22.64 13.00
C VAL A 151 -25.44 -22.28 12.65
N GLU A 152 -25.94 -21.22 13.26
CA GLU A 152 -27.16 -20.56 12.79
C GLU A 152 -26.76 -19.54 11.73
N VAL A 153 -27.32 -19.68 10.54
CA VAL A 153 -27.11 -18.71 9.46
C VAL A 153 -28.14 -17.61 9.61
N GLY A 154 -27.70 -16.44 10.07
CA GLY A 154 -28.51 -15.22 10.11
C GLY A 154 -28.42 -14.43 8.80
N SER A 155 -29.38 -13.53 8.58
CA SER A 155 -29.24 -12.45 7.60
C SER A 155 -28.46 -11.29 8.22
N ALA A 156 -27.57 -10.67 7.44
CA ALA A 156 -26.88 -9.45 7.82
C ALA A 156 -27.31 -8.33 6.87
N ASP A 157 -27.90 -7.28 7.44
CA ASP A 157 -28.23 -6.07 6.68
C ASP A 157 -26.96 -5.25 6.42
N LEU A 158 -26.88 -4.69 5.21
CA LEU A 158 -25.85 -3.71 4.90
C LEU A 158 -26.07 -2.47 5.76
N ARG A 159 -25.00 -2.05 6.45
CA ARG A 159 -25.03 -0.88 7.30
C ARG A 159 -24.67 0.36 6.50
N SER A 160 -25.19 1.50 6.95
CA SER A 160 -24.70 2.80 6.52
C SER A 160 -23.21 2.90 6.80
N ARG A 161 -22.43 3.38 5.83
CA ARG A 161 -20.98 3.55 5.95
C ARG A 161 -20.53 4.83 5.26
N PRO A 162 -19.40 5.43 5.72
CA PRO A 162 -18.74 6.50 5.01
C PRO A 162 -18.49 6.15 3.55
N HIS A 163 -18.86 7.03 2.64
CA HIS A 163 -18.71 6.84 1.21
C HIS A 163 -18.14 8.10 0.55
N VAL A 164 -16.96 7.94 -0.04
CA VAL A 164 -16.32 8.91 -0.93
C VAL A 164 -16.23 8.29 -2.32
N ALA A 165 -16.49 9.09 -3.35
CA ALA A 165 -16.35 8.64 -4.73
C ALA A 165 -14.94 8.06 -4.99
N ARG A 166 -14.88 6.94 -5.72
CA ARG A 166 -13.65 6.16 -5.93
C ARG A 166 -12.48 6.99 -6.47
N ASP A 167 -12.74 7.80 -7.48
CA ASP A 167 -11.77 8.72 -8.08
C ASP A 167 -11.24 9.74 -7.08
N ARG A 168 -12.12 10.24 -6.20
CA ARG A 168 -11.74 11.16 -5.12
C ARG A 168 -10.87 10.47 -4.07
N VAL A 169 -11.19 9.24 -3.65
CA VAL A 169 -10.33 8.45 -2.76
C VAL A 169 -8.95 8.25 -3.41
N GLN A 170 -8.90 7.84 -4.68
CA GLN A 170 -7.66 7.63 -5.41
C GLN A 170 -6.81 8.91 -5.49
N ALA A 171 -7.43 10.05 -5.79
CA ALA A 171 -6.77 11.34 -5.85
C ALA A 171 -6.19 11.75 -4.49
N LEU A 172 -6.98 11.65 -3.40
CA LEU A 172 -6.54 11.98 -2.05
C LEU A 172 -5.37 11.10 -1.61
N MET A 173 -5.47 9.78 -1.81
CA MET A 173 -4.45 8.84 -1.40
C MET A 173 -3.16 9.00 -2.21
N THR A 174 -3.27 9.28 -3.52
CA THR A 174 -2.12 9.58 -4.38
C THR A 174 -1.42 10.87 -3.95
N ALA A 175 -2.19 11.92 -3.64
CA ALA A 175 -1.65 13.22 -3.28
C ALA A 175 -1.01 13.25 -1.88
N HIS A 176 -1.60 12.54 -0.91
CA HIS A 176 -1.30 12.75 0.51
C HIS A 176 -0.84 11.51 1.28
N ALA A 177 -1.08 10.30 0.77
CA ALA A 177 -0.75 9.03 1.45
C ALA A 177 0.21 8.14 0.64
N SER A 178 0.88 8.69 -0.37
CA SER A 178 1.82 8.00 -1.26
C SER A 178 3.19 7.73 -0.61
N VAL A 179 4.25 7.62 -1.42
CA VAL A 179 5.62 7.22 -1.03
C VAL A 179 6.20 8.12 0.07
N VAL A 180 6.02 9.43 -0.04
CA VAL A 180 6.46 10.43 0.93
C VAL A 180 5.24 11.17 1.45
N ARG A 181 5.14 11.29 2.77
CA ARG A 181 3.99 11.87 3.47
C ARG A 181 4.47 12.99 4.40
N ASP A 182 3.58 13.90 4.72
CA ASP A 182 3.76 14.87 5.80
C ASP A 182 2.46 15.03 6.61
N GLY A 183 2.58 15.60 7.81
CA GLY A 183 1.43 15.77 8.70
C GLY A 183 0.32 16.66 8.14
N ALA A 184 0.65 17.64 7.30
CA ALA A 184 -0.33 18.55 6.70
C ALA A 184 -1.19 17.81 5.66
N GLY A 185 -0.56 17.15 4.69
CA GLY A 185 -1.24 16.36 3.67
C GLY A 185 -2.07 15.24 4.27
N LEU A 186 -1.53 14.51 5.24
CA LEU A 186 -2.29 13.47 5.94
C LEU A 186 -3.51 14.03 6.69
N SER A 187 -3.40 15.23 7.26
CA SER A 187 -4.53 15.89 7.93
C SER A 187 -5.59 16.34 6.93
N THR A 188 -5.20 16.87 5.77
CA THR A 188 -6.13 17.17 4.66
C THR A 188 -6.88 15.92 4.21
N ALA A 189 -6.18 14.81 3.98
CA ALA A 189 -6.81 13.54 3.60
C ALA A 189 -7.79 13.04 4.67
N ALA A 190 -7.43 13.14 5.95
CA ALA A 190 -8.30 12.72 7.04
C ALA A 190 -9.60 13.55 7.10
N GLN A 191 -9.51 14.88 6.94
CA GLN A 191 -10.67 15.76 6.96
C GLN A 191 -11.64 15.46 5.80
N GLU A 192 -11.10 15.25 4.60
CA GLU A 192 -11.90 14.93 3.41
C GLU A 192 -12.59 13.56 3.52
N LEU A 193 -11.89 12.56 4.06
CA LEU A 193 -12.47 11.23 4.29
C LEU A 193 -13.53 11.25 5.40
N ALA A 194 -13.34 12.05 6.45
CA ALA A 194 -14.29 12.20 7.55
C ALA A 194 -15.53 13.02 7.17
N GLY A 195 -15.42 13.98 6.26
CA GLY A 195 -16.54 14.79 5.77
C GLY A 195 -17.46 14.07 4.77
N SER A 196 -17.33 12.74 4.64
CA SER A 196 -18.03 11.96 3.64
C SER A 196 -19.47 11.65 4.06
N ALA A 197 -20.35 11.48 3.06
CA ALA A 197 -21.73 11.10 3.32
C ALA A 197 -21.77 9.64 3.80
N GLU A 198 -22.62 9.37 4.78
CA GLU A 198 -22.95 7.99 5.12
C GLU A 198 -24.06 7.49 4.20
N LEU A 199 -23.84 6.33 3.59
CA LEU A 199 -24.78 5.71 2.66
C LEU A 199 -24.89 4.22 2.95
N VAL A 200 -26.10 3.66 2.82
CA VAL A 200 -26.31 2.22 2.75
C VAL A 200 -26.00 1.78 1.32
N PRO A 201 -25.01 0.90 1.08
CA PRO A 201 -24.70 0.45 -0.26
C PRO A 201 -25.89 -0.26 -0.90
N ALA A 202 -26.26 0.15 -2.12
CA ALA A 202 -27.36 -0.45 -2.87
C ALA A 202 -26.94 -1.68 -3.69
N ASP A 203 -25.66 -1.78 -4.02
CA ASP A 203 -25.09 -2.85 -4.84
C ASP A 203 -23.63 -3.17 -4.44
N ALA A 204 -23.01 -4.09 -5.17
CA ALA A 204 -21.64 -4.52 -4.94
C ALA A 204 -20.61 -3.39 -5.15
N THR A 205 -20.86 -2.48 -6.10
CA THR A 205 -19.95 -1.36 -6.39
C THR A 205 -19.98 -0.34 -5.26
N GLY A 206 -21.17 0.02 -4.77
CA GLY A 206 -21.31 0.89 -3.60
C GLY A 206 -20.69 0.28 -2.35
N LEU A 207 -20.76 -1.06 -2.20
CA LEU A 207 -20.15 -1.75 -1.07
C LEU A 207 -18.61 -1.68 -1.15
N GLU A 208 -18.06 -1.87 -2.35
CA GLU A 208 -16.63 -1.73 -2.61
C GLU A 208 -16.16 -0.29 -2.34
N ASP A 209 -16.89 0.72 -2.80
CA ASP A 209 -16.54 2.14 -2.60
C ASP A 209 -16.58 2.54 -1.12
N ALA A 210 -17.57 2.05 -0.37
CA ALA A 210 -17.61 2.22 1.08
C ALA A 210 -16.43 1.51 1.77
N ALA A 211 -16.10 0.29 1.37
CA ALA A 211 -14.95 -0.45 1.90
C ALA A 211 -13.61 0.27 1.61
N LEU A 212 -13.46 0.82 0.40
CA LEU A 212 -12.30 1.64 0.01
C LEU A 212 -12.20 2.91 0.87
N SER A 213 -13.33 3.58 1.12
CA SER A 213 -13.39 4.79 1.95
C SER A 213 -12.95 4.51 3.39
N VAL A 214 -13.49 3.45 4.01
CA VAL A 214 -13.11 3.03 5.37
C VAL A 214 -11.63 2.60 5.42
N THR A 215 -11.17 1.86 4.42
CA THR A 215 -9.77 1.39 4.35
C THR A 215 -8.80 2.57 4.20
N ALA A 216 -9.14 3.55 3.37
CA ALA A 216 -8.37 4.77 3.20
C ALA A 216 -8.30 5.57 4.51
N ALA A 217 -9.43 5.73 5.20
CA ALA A 217 -9.50 6.41 6.48
C ALA A 217 -8.64 5.70 7.56
N ALA A 218 -8.72 4.37 7.64
CA ALA A 218 -7.90 3.59 8.56
C ALA A 218 -6.39 3.71 8.27
N LEU A 219 -6.01 3.68 7.00
CA LEU A 219 -4.61 3.87 6.59
C LEU A 219 -4.12 5.27 6.96
N VAL A 220 -4.90 6.31 6.64
CA VAL A 220 -4.54 7.70 6.95
C VAL A 220 -4.44 7.91 8.46
N LEU A 221 -5.38 7.36 9.25
CA LEU A 221 -5.33 7.40 10.71
C LEU A 221 -4.03 6.79 11.26
N ALA A 222 -3.69 5.58 10.83
CA ALA A 222 -2.44 4.91 11.23
C ALA A 222 -1.19 5.67 10.76
N ALA A 223 -1.23 6.27 9.56
CA ALA A 223 -0.13 7.05 9.01
C ALA A 223 0.08 8.38 9.76
N ARG A 224 -0.99 9.02 10.24
CA ARG A 224 -0.91 10.24 11.06
C ARG A 224 -0.29 9.97 12.41
N ALA A 225 -0.73 8.88 13.06
CA ALA A 225 -0.25 8.48 14.38
C ALA A 225 1.22 8.03 14.38
N ARG A 226 1.71 7.49 13.27
CA ARG A 226 3.13 7.13 13.14
C ARG A 226 3.97 8.36 12.76
N THR A 227 4.60 8.99 13.75
CA THR A 227 5.51 10.14 13.58
C THR A 227 6.97 9.69 13.55
N GLU A 228 7.30 8.81 12.61
CA GLU A 228 8.67 8.35 12.28
C GLU A 228 8.73 7.97 10.80
N SER A 229 9.92 7.64 10.30
CA SER A 229 10.08 6.97 9.01
C SER A 229 10.66 5.57 9.19
N ARG A 230 9.96 4.55 8.70
CA ARG A 230 10.35 3.14 8.80
C ARG A 230 9.81 2.34 7.62
N GLY A 231 10.71 1.65 6.90
CA GLY A 231 10.33 0.84 5.74
C GLY A 231 9.59 1.64 4.67
N CYS A 232 8.39 1.18 4.28
CA CYS A 232 7.52 1.85 3.30
C CYS A 232 6.72 3.03 3.86
N HIS A 233 6.86 3.34 5.16
CA HIS A 233 6.29 4.54 5.75
C HIS A 233 7.37 5.62 5.85
N THR A 234 7.27 6.65 5.02
CA THR A 234 8.20 7.79 5.03
C THR A 234 7.46 9.09 5.32
N ARG A 235 7.86 9.76 6.39
CA ARG A 235 7.38 11.06 6.85
C ARG A 235 8.48 12.09 6.65
N SER A 236 8.31 13.06 5.75
CA SER A 236 9.33 14.09 5.52
C SER A 236 9.51 15.02 6.72
N ASP A 237 8.47 15.15 7.56
CA ASP A 237 8.48 15.87 8.83
C ASP A 237 9.00 15.03 10.01
N PHE A 238 9.19 13.71 9.83
CA PHE A 238 9.80 12.80 10.80
C PHE A 238 10.72 11.79 10.07
N PRO A 239 11.90 12.22 9.59
CA PRO A 239 12.72 11.45 8.65
C PRO A 239 13.42 10.24 9.29
N GLU A 240 13.56 10.23 10.61
CA GLU A 240 14.27 9.18 11.35
C GLU A 240 13.31 8.13 11.91
N ALA A 241 13.82 6.92 12.10
CA ALA A 241 13.12 5.86 12.82
C ALA A 241 13.19 6.11 14.34
N SER A 242 12.10 5.80 15.04
CA SER A 242 12.04 5.85 16.51
C SER A 242 11.93 4.45 17.10
N GLU A 243 12.77 4.11 18.08
CA GLU A 243 12.66 2.83 18.79
C GLU A 243 11.36 2.73 19.61
N SER A 244 10.80 3.85 20.10
CA SER A 244 9.52 3.83 20.81
C SER A 244 8.33 3.44 19.92
N LEU A 245 8.47 3.59 18.60
CA LEU A 245 7.44 3.28 17.60
C LEU A 245 7.73 1.97 16.85
N ARG A 246 8.66 1.14 17.38
CA ARG A 246 9.02 -0.16 16.80
C ARG A 246 7.97 -1.26 17.08
N HIS A 247 6.72 -0.94 16.83
CA HIS A 247 5.56 -1.83 16.90
C HIS A 247 4.62 -1.53 15.71
N GLY A 248 3.68 -2.43 15.45
CA GLY A 248 2.60 -2.13 14.49
C GLY A 248 1.54 -1.26 15.15
N ILE A 249 0.76 -0.55 14.33
CA ILE A 249 -0.41 0.19 14.81
C ILE A 249 -1.64 -0.63 14.46
N GLU A 250 -2.50 -0.83 15.45
CA GLU A 250 -3.81 -1.44 15.26
C GLU A 250 -4.86 -0.35 15.12
N VAL A 251 -5.78 -0.54 14.18
CA VAL A 251 -6.95 0.32 13.98
C VAL A 251 -8.17 -0.55 14.21
N ARG A 252 -9.10 -0.07 15.03
CA ARG A 252 -10.39 -0.72 15.26
C ARG A 252 -11.52 0.16 14.78
N LEU A 253 -12.63 -0.47 14.45
CA LEU A 253 -13.90 0.20 14.22
C LEU A 253 -14.73 0.04 15.49
N GLY A 254 -14.97 1.14 16.20
CA GLY A 254 -15.73 1.19 17.44
C GLY A 254 -17.20 0.80 17.24
N SER A 255 -17.91 0.60 18.35
CA SER A 255 -19.34 0.28 18.31
C SER A 255 -20.21 1.43 17.77
N ASP A 256 -19.68 2.66 17.84
CA ASP A 256 -20.23 3.88 17.27
C ASP A 256 -19.98 4.01 15.76
N GLY A 257 -19.17 3.12 15.18
CA GLY A 257 -18.81 3.16 13.75
C GLY A 257 -17.59 4.03 13.44
N GLU A 258 -16.92 4.58 14.46
CA GLU A 258 -15.74 5.42 14.29
C GLU A 258 -14.44 4.61 14.33
N LEU A 259 -13.41 5.11 13.65
CA LEU A 259 -12.09 4.48 13.66
C LEU A 259 -11.27 4.96 14.87
N GLU A 260 -10.73 4.01 15.63
CA GLU A 260 -9.96 4.27 16.84
C GLU A 260 -8.58 3.56 16.81
N LEU A 261 -7.66 4.08 17.62
CA LEU A 261 -6.31 3.54 17.83
C LEU A 261 -6.20 3.02 19.27
N PRO A 262 -6.43 1.72 19.53
CA PRO A 262 -6.57 1.18 20.89
C PRO A 262 -5.35 1.44 21.79
N GLU A 263 -4.15 1.46 21.21
CA GLU A 263 -2.89 1.73 21.91
C GLU A 263 -2.79 3.19 22.42
N LEU A 264 -3.54 4.13 21.82
CA LEU A 264 -3.56 5.54 22.22
C LEU A 264 -4.74 5.90 23.15
N VAL A 265 -5.77 5.04 23.21
CA VAL A 265 -6.91 5.20 24.14
C VAL A 265 -6.54 4.77 25.56
N THR A 266 -5.51 3.94 25.71
CA THR A 266 -5.09 3.36 26.99
C THR A 266 -3.96 4.11 27.71
N ALA A 267 -3.54 5.28 27.23
CA ALA A 267 -2.64 6.14 28.01
C ALA A 267 -3.42 6.77 29.18
N PRO A 268 -3.11 6.42 30.45
CA PRO A 268 -3.73 7.12 31.57
C PRO A 268 -3.20 8.55 31.61
N ASN A 269 -4.11 9.51 31.82
CA ASN A 269 -3.78 10.86 32.28
C ASN A 269 -3.01 10.82 33.60
#